data_AF-X1CM65-F1
#
_entry.id   AF-X1CM65-F1
#
_cell.length_a   1.000
_cell.length_b   1.000
_cell.length_c   1.000
_cell.angle_alpha   90.00
_cell.angle_beta   90.00
_cell.angle_gamma   90.00
#
_symmetry.space_group_name_H-M   'P 1'
#
loop_
_entity.id
_entity.type
_entity.pdbx_description
1 polymer ?
#
loop_
_entity_poly.entity_id
_entity_poly.type
_entity_poly.pdbx_seq_one_letter_code
_entity_poly.pdbx_strand_id
1 'polypeptide(L)'
;GLLCESDLLNIDEKSILEEMGKRILVMFSSIEKGLDKKNSHMKLLKHSASNIQKKEDQLFSSGINLRSAYRAMAAMDTASSGGLICAAPTGASCGVIASVLYTLHYDFNINMEKIIKCALAAGVIGLINGVP
;
A
#
# COMPACT_ATOMS: atom_id res chain seq x y z
N GLY A 1 1.40 -15.68 -10.13
CA GLY A 1 2.13 -14.76 -9.24
C GLY A 1 3.42 -15.43 -8.84
N LEU A 2 3.38 -16.23 -7.76
CA LEU A 2 4.55 -16.90 -7.20
C LEU A 2 5.41 -17.66 -8.23
N LEU A 3 4.84 -18.62 -8.95
CA LEU A 3 5.56 -19.39 -9.98
C LEU A 3 6.15 -18.48 -11.07
N CYS A 4 5.35 -17.55 -11.59
CA CYS A 4 5.80 -16.59 -12.60
C CYS A 4 7.02 -15.76 -12.14
N GLU A 5 7.03 -15.29 -10.90
CA GLU A 5 8.15 -14.51 -10.34
C GLU A 5 9.37 -15.40 -10.09
N SER A 6 9.15 -16.62 -9.57
CA SER A 6 10.21 -17.61 -9.34
C SER A 6 10.93 -17.98 -10.65
N ASP A 7 10.16 -18.24 -11.71
CA ASP A 7 10.67 -18.55 -13.04
C ASP A 7 11.40 -17.35 -13.68
N LEU A 8 10.80 -16.14 -13.59
CA LEU A 8 11.36 -14.93 -14.19
C LEU A 8 12.69 -14.52 -13.54
N LEU A 9 12.80 -14.65 -12.23
CA LEU A 9 13.95 -14.22 -11.45
C LEU A 9 14.95 -15.35 -11.15
N ASN A 10 14.60 -16.60 -11.48
CA ASN A 10 15.37 -17.81 -11.19
C ASN A 10 15.76 -17.91 -9.70
N ILE A 11 14.80 -17.67 -8.82
CA ILE A 11 14.94 -17.79 -7.36
C ILE A 11 13.80 -18.62 -6.78
N ASP A 12 14.03 -19.28 -5.65
CA ASP A 12 13.05 -20.18 -5.07
C ASP A 12 11.80 -19.45 -4.53
N GLU A 13 10.67 -20.15 -4.50
CA GLU A 13 9.38 -19.63 -4.07
C GLU A 13 9.39 -19.05 -2.64
N LYS A 14 10.17 -19.65 -1.73
CA LYS A 14 10.23 -19.17 -0.34
C LYS A 14 10.90 -17.81 -0.29
N SER A 15 12.01 -17.62 -1.01
CA SER A 15 12.68 -16.32 -1.15
C SER A 15 11.74 -15.26 -1.73
N ILE A 16 10.92 -15.60 -2.74
CA ILE A 16 9.92 -14.68 -3.31
C ILE A 16 8.88 -14.25 -2.25
N LEU A 17 8.34 -15.21 -1.49
CA LEU A 17 7.35 -14.95 -0.45
C LEU A 17 7.91 -14.05 0.65
N GLU A 18 9.14 -14.30 1.09
CA GLU A 18 9.83 -13.48 2.10
C GLU A 18 10.03 -12.04 1.60
N GLU A 19 10.51 -11.88 0.37
CA GLU A 19 10.81 -10.57 -0.21
C GLU A 19 9.51 -9.78 -0.49
N MET A 20 8.45 -10.45 -0.92
CA MET A 20 7.13 -9.82 -1.04
C MET A 20 6.57 -9.41 0.33
N GLY A 21 6.77 -10.23 1.36
CA GLY A 21 6.41 -9.89 2.74
C GLY A 21 7.07 -8.60 3.21
N LYS A 22 8.38 -8.43 2.97
CA LYS A 22 9.10 -7.19 3.29
C LYS A 22 8.52 -5.97 2.57
N ARG A 23 8.18 -6.09 1.28
CA ARG A 23 7.56 -4.99 0.51
C ARG A 23 6.20 -4.59 1.08
N ILE A 24 5.38 -5.55 1.49
CA ILE A 24 4.08 -5.26 2.11
C ILE A 24 4.27 -4.56 3.46
N LEU A 25 5.27 -4.95 4.26
CA LEU A 25 5.58 -4.25 5.50
C LEU A 25 6.00 -2.79 5.25
N VAL A 26 6.76 -2.52 4.18
CA VAL A 26 7.07 -1.15 3.75
C VAL A 26 5.80 -0.40 3.33
N MET A 27 4.91 -1.04 2.56
CA MET A 27 3.62 -0.46 2.19
C MET A 27 2.79 -0.08 3.43
N PHE A 28 2.68 -0.97 4.41
CA PHE A 28 1.89 -0.74 5.62
C PHE A 28 2.51 0.37 6.48
N SER A 29 3.82 0.33 6.67
CA SER A 29 4.55 1.38 7.39
C SER A 29 4.38 2.75 6.73
N SER A 30 4.30 2.82 5.40
CA SER A 30 4.07 4.10 4.70
C SER A 30 2.68 4.70 5.00
N ILE A 31 1.66 3.86 5.17
CA ILE A 31 0.31 4.30 5.55
C ILE A 31 0.32 4.80 6.99
N GLU A 32 0.89 4.03 7.90
CA GLU A 32 0.97 4.38 9.32
C GLU A 32 1.70 5.70 9.55
N LYS A 33 2.83 5.90 8.86
CA LYS A 33 3.59 7.17 8.89
C LYS A 33 2.80 8.35 8.35
N GLY A 34 2.03 8.15 7.28
CA GLY A 34 1.21 9.22 6.70
C GLY A 34 0.02 9.61 7.60
N LEU A 35 -0.48 8.66 8.39
CA LEU A 35 -1.50 8.92 9.41
C LEU A 35 -0.91 9.57 10.67
N ASP A 36 0.34 9.25 11.02
CA ASP A 36 1.07 9.90 12.11
C ASP A 36 1.67 11.25 11.67
N LYS A 37 0.87 12.30 11.86
CA LYS A 37 1.15 13.70 11.48
C LYS A 37 2.45 14.31 12.05
N LYS A 38 3.17 13.60 12.93
CA LYS A 38 4.30 14.14 13.70
C LYS A 38 5.54 14.52 12.88
N ASN A 39 5.73 13.97 11.68
CA ASN A 39 6.93 14.18 10.85
C ASN A 39 6.60 14.65 9.41
N SER A 40 5.63 15.56 9.28
CA SER A 40 5.16 16.08 7.99
C SER A 40 6.12 17.12 7.38
N HIS A 41 6.84 16.76 6.32
CA HIS A 41 7.77 17.66 5.59
C HIS A 41 7.33 17.98 4.14
N MET A 42 6.03 17.97 3.86
CA MET A 42 5.52 18.36 2.53
C MET A 42 5.72 19.86 2.28
N LYS A 43 6.26 20.21 1.09
CA LYS A 43 6.61 21.61 0.74
C LYS A 43 5.44 22.42 0.18
N LEU A 44 4.55 21.79 -0.58
CA LEU A 44 3.47 22.48 -1.33
C LEU A 44 2.09 22.31 -0.69
N LEU A 45 1.76 21.09 -0.29
CA LEU A 45 0.46 20.74 0.30
C LEU A 45 0.63 20.34 1.77
N LYS A 46 -0.46 20.39 2.53
CA LYS A 46 -0.51 19.90 3.92
C LYS A 46 -0.93 18.45 3.94
N HIS A 47 -0.45 17.69 4.93
CA HIS A 47 -0.96 16.34 5.21
C HIS A 47 -2.47 16.39 5.45
N SER A 48 -3.18 15.51 4.75
CA SER A 48 -4.63 15.53 4.69
C SER A 48 -5.24 14.21 5.17
N ALA A 49 -4.56 13.08 4.98
CA ALA A 49 -5.05 11.76 5.34
C ALA A 49 -5.48 11.66 6.82
N SER A 50 -4.60 12.08 7.73
CA SER A 50 -4.90 12.05 9.18
C SER A 50 -6.10 12.92 9.58
N ASN A 51 -6.34 14.02 8.85
CA ASN A 51 -7.45 14.92 9.15
C ASN A 51 -8.78 14.33 8.67
N ILE A 52 -8.77 13.64 7.53
CA ILE A 52 -9.93 12.93 6.99
C ILE A 52 -10.29 11.77 7.92
N GLN A 53 -9.31 10.96 8.33
CA GLN A 53 -9.51 9.85 9.28
C GLN A 53 -10.22 10.31 10.56
N LYS A 54 -9.75 11.41 11.18
CA LYS A 54 -10.35 11.95 12.43
C LYS A 54 -11.76 12.49 12.27
N LYS A 55 -12.18 12.77 11.03
CA LYS A 55 -13.49 13.32 10.71
C LYS A 55 -14.39 12.30 10.02
N GLU A 56 -14.01 11.02 9.95
CA GLU A 56 -14.77 9.97 9.24
C GLU A 56 -16.25 9.99 9.62
N ASP A 57 -16.58 10.08 10.91
CA ASP A 57 -17.96 10.10 11.42
C ASP A 57 -18.73 11.40 11.14
N GLN A 58 -18.05 12.45 10.69
CA GLN A 58 -18.62 13.78 10.40
C GLN A 58 -18.78 14.02 8.89
N LEU A 59 -18.28 13.10 8.06
CA LEU A 59 -18.34 13.20 6.61
C LEU A 59 -19.60 12.53 6.06
N PHE A 60 -20.08 13.02 4.92
CA PHE A 60 -21.23 12.43 4.22
C PHE A 60 -20.96 10.99 3.74
N SER A 61 -19.68 10.64 3.51
CA SER A 61 -19.24 9.31 3.13
C SER A 61 -18.40 8.73 4.26
N SER A 62 -18.65 7.47 4.64
CA SER A 62 -17.92 6.75 5.69
C SER A 62 -17.75 5.26 5.35
N GLY A 63 -17.01 4.52 6.17
CA GLY A 63 -16.80 3.08 5.97
C GLY A 63 -15.67 2.75 4.99
N ILE A 64 -15.66 1.50 4.50
CA ILE A 64 -14.50 0.89 3.82
C ILE A 64 -13.92 1.72 2.67
N ASN A 65 -14.78 2.36 1.88
CA ASN A 65 -14.35 3.16 0.73
C ASN A 65 -13.59 4.41 1.18
N LEU A 66 -14.12 5.13 2.18
CA LEU A 66 -13.43 6.29 2.74
C LEU A 66 -12.14 5.87 3.44
N ARG A 67 -12.15 4.74 4.17
CA ARG A 67 -10.95 4.20 4.84
C ARG A 67 -9.84 3.88 3.86
N SER A 68 -10.18 3.19 2.78
CA SER A 68 -9.22 2.87 1.74
C SER A 68 -8.70 4.15 1.06
N ALA A 69 -9.58 5.12 0.80
CA ALA A 69 -9.19 6.40 0.20
C ALA A 69 -8.18 7.17 1.08
N TYR A 70 -8.47 7.40 2.37
CA TYR A 70 -7.52 8.13 3.22
C TYR A 70 -6.24 7.33 3.50
N ARG A 71 -6.28 5.99 3.50
CA ARG A 71 -5.07 5.14 3.60
C ARG A 71 -4.19 5.27 2.37
N ALA A 72 -4.79 5.32 1.17
CA ALA A 72 -4.04 5.58 -0.06
C ALA A 72 -3.40 6.98 -0.03
N MET A 73 -4.16 7.97 0.44
CA MET A 73 -3.63 9.32 0.65
C MET A 73 -2.50 9.34 1.69
N ALA A 74 -2.57 8.54 2.75
CA ALA A 74 -1.53 8.49 3.77
C ALA A 74 -0.19 7.99 3.20
N ALA A 75 -0.21 6.93 2.39
CA ALA A 75 1.00 6.49 1.68
C ALA A 75 1.56 7.59 0.76
N MET A 76 0.69 8.36 0.10
CA MET A 76 1.08 9.48 -0.75
C MET A 76 1.59 10.70 0.03
N ASP A 77 1.06 10.97 1.22
CA ASP A 77 1.55 11.98 2.16
C ASP A 77 2.99 11.61 2.60
N THR A 78 3.23 10.33 2.89
CA THR A 78 4.59 9.79 3.17
C THR A 78 5.52 9.97 1.97
N ALA A 79 5.09 9.58 0.76
CA ALA A 79 5.89 9.76 -0.46
C ALA A 79 6.24 11.23 -0.71
N SER A 80 5.25 12.12 -0.58
CA SER A 80 5.40 13.57 -0.78
C SER A 80 6.28 14.25 0.28
N SER A 81 6.48 13.58 1.42
CA SER A 81 7.39 14.00 2.47
C SER A 81 8.83 13.50 2.29
N GLY A 82 9.11 12.76 1.20
CA GLY A 82 10.39 12.09 0.99
C GLY A 82 10.59 10.86 1.88
N GLY A 83 9.49 10.29 2.41
CA GLY A 83 9.54 9.07 3.22
C GLY A 83 9.74 7.80 2.38
N LEU A 84 10.10 6.71 3.06
CA LEU A 84 10.24 5.40 2.44
C LEU A 84 8.86 4.84 2.04
N ILE A 85 8.73 4.47 0.76
CA ILE A 85 7.55 3.83 0.18
C ILE A 85 7.95 2.64 -0.68
N CYS A 86 6.99 1.77 -1.02
CA CYS A 86 7.15 0.74 -2.03
C CYS A 86 6.41 1.19 -3.31
N ALA A 87 7.10 1.23 -4.44
CA ALA A 87 6.47 1.55 -5.72
C ALA A 87 5.43 0.48 -6.12
N ALA A 88 4.31 0.91 -6.71
CA ALA A 88 3.25 0.01 -7.17
C ALA A 88 2.31 0.64 -8.24
N PRO A 89 2.63 0.55 -9.55
CA PRO A 89 3.93 0.19 -10.10
C PRO A 89 4.97 1.32 -9.96
N THR A 90 4.53 2.56 -9.74
CA THR A 90 5.43 3.71 -9.54
C THR A 90 5.27 4.30 -8.14
N GLY A 91 6.16 5.21 -7.74
CA GLY A 91 6.04 5.94 -6.49
C GLY A 91 4.79 6.82 -6.42
N ALA A 92 4.34 7.38 -7.55
CA ALA A 92 3.18 8.26 -7.61
C ALA A 92 1.83 7.54 -7.41
N SER A 93 1.81 6.21 -7.57
CA SER A 93 0.63 5.36 -7.38
C SER A 93 0.76 4.40 -6.18
N CYS A 94 1.80 4.56 -5.35
CA CYS A 94 2.15 3.59 -4.31
C CYS A 94 1.03 3.31 -3.29
N GLY A 95 0.15 4.29 -3.05
CA GLY A 95 -0.93 4.16 -2.08
C GLY A 95 -2.11 3.28 -2.51
N VAL A 96 -2.28 3.01 -3.81
CA VAL A 96 -3.48 2.33 -4.31
C VAL A 96 -3.55 0.90 -3.80
N ILE A 97 -2.60 0.04 -4.19
CA ILE A 97 -2.60 -1.36 -3.74
C ILE A 97 -2.28 -1.48 -2.25
N ALA A 98 -1.42 -0.61 -1.72
CA ALA A 98 -1.08 -0.58 -0.30
C ALA A 98 -2.33 -0.41 0.56
N SER A 99 -3.22 0.53 0.20
CA SER A 99 -4.45 0.77 0.96
C SER A 99 -5.41 -0.42 0.93
N VAL A 100 -5.55 -1.08 -0.23
CA VAL A 100 -6.40 -2.27 -0.37
C VAL A 100 -5.87 -3.40 0.50
N LEU A 101 -4.58 -3.70 0.42
CA LEU A 101 -3.95 -4.76 1.22
C LEU A 101 -4.01 -4.45 2.72
N TYR A 102 -3.78 -3.20 3.11
CA TYR A 102 -3.88 -2.76 4.50
C TYR A 102 -5.31 -2.91 5.03
N THR A 103 -6.31 -2.47 4.26
CA THR A 103 -7.72 -2.63 4.62
C THR A 103 -8.11 -4.10 4.75
N LEU A 104 -7.70 -4.97 3.81
CA LEU A 104 -7.95 -6.40 3.91
C LEU A 104 -7.31 -7.01 5.17
N HIS A 105 -6.09 -6.60 5.51
CA HIS A 105 -5.40 -7.12 6.68
C HIS A 105 -6.07 -6.66 7.99
N TYR A 106 -6.25 -5.35 8.17
CA TYR A 106 -6.67 -4.77 9.46
C TYR A 106 -8.18 -4.70 9.65
N ASP A 107 -8.98 -4.49 8.58
CA ASP A 107 -10.44 -4.36 8.72
C ASP A 107 -11.16 -5.70 8.50
N PHE A 108 -10.56 -6.61 7.71
CA PHE A 108 -11.14 -7.92 7.38
C PHE A 108 -10.40 -9.10 8.03
N ASN A 109 -9.38 -8.85 8.85
CA ASN A 109 -8.59 -9.87 9.53
C ASN A 109 -8.01 -10.94 8.60
N ILE A 110 -7.67 -10.56 7.36
CA ILE A 110 -7.03 -11.48 6.42
C ILE A 110 -5.57 -11.65 6.82
N ASN A 111 -5.15 -12.89 7.03
CA ASN A 111 -3.79 -13.19 7.48
C ASN A 111 -2.71 -12.75 6.45
N MET A 112 -1.49 -12.52 6.95
CA MET A 112 -0.39 -11.99 6.15
C MET A 112 -0.03 -12.88 4.94
N GLU A 113 -0.12 -14.19 5.09
CA GLU A 113 0.15 -15.15 4.00
C GLU A 113 -0.79 -14.92 2.80
N LYS A 114 -2.09 -14.70 3.06
CA LYS A 114 -3.06 -14.37 2.02
C LYS A 114 -2.82 -12.99 1.44
N ILE A 115 -2.42 -12.01 2.24
CA ILE A 115 -2.05 -10.67 1.75
C ILE A 115 -0.87 -10.74 0.76
N ILE A 116 0.15 -11.54 1.07
CA ILE A 116 1.29 -11.81 0.17
C ILE A 116 0.81 -12.41 -1.15
N LYS A 117 -0.09 -13.40 -1.10
CA LYS A 117 -0.69 -14.00 -2.30
C LYS A 117 -1.51 -12.99 -3.11
N CYS A 118 -2.27 -12.10 -2.46
CA CYS A 118 -2.98 -11.01 -3.13
C CYS A 118 -2.03 -10.05 -3.86
N ALA A 119 -0.90 -9.67 -3.23
CA ALA A 119 0.10 -8.82 -3.86
C ALA A 119 0.74 -9.49 -5.09
N LEU A 120 1.07 -10.78 -4.99
CA LEU A 120 1.57 -11.57 -6.13
C LEU A 120 0.54 -11.71 -7.25
N ALA A 121 -0.75 -11.80 -6.92
CA ALA A 121 -1.82 -11.80 -7.93
C ALA A 121 -1.93 -10.43 -8.62
N ALA A 122 -1.87 -9.33 -7.86
CA ALA A 122 -1.85 -7.97 -8.40
C ALA A 122 -0.64 -7.74 -9.33
N GLY A 123 0.53 -8.29 -8.98
CA GLY A 123 1.73 -8.24 -9.82
C GLY A 123 1.53 -8.87 -11.21
N VAL A 124 0.85 -10.01 -11.30
CA VAL A 124 0.53 -10.64 -12.60
C VAL A 124 -0.36 -9.75 -13.46
N ILE A 125 -1.35 -9.08 -12.86
CA ILE A 125 -2.19 -8.12 -13.59
C ILE A 125 -1.36 -6.92 -14.08
N GLY A 126 -0.39 -6.48 -13.26
CA GLY A 126 0.59 -5.47 -13.66
C GLY A 126 1.41 -5.90 -14.88
N LEU A 127 1.85 -7.15 -14.93
CA LEU A 127 2.59 -7.69 -16.08
C LEU A 127 1.76 -7.67 -17.36
N ILE A 128 0.48 -8.05 -17.30
CA ILE A 128 -0.40 -8.06 -18.49
C ILE A 128 -0.57 -6.65 -19.07
N ASN A 129 -0.66 -5.63 -18.21
CA ASN A 129 -0.91 -4.25 -18.64
C ASN A 129 0.38 -3.43 -18.88
N GLY A 130 1.53 -3.90 -18.39
CA GLY A 130 2.80 -3.17 -18.38
C GLY A 130 3.79 -3.58 -19.47
N VAL A 131 3.45 -4.59 -20.27
CA VAL A 131 4.27 -5.01 -21.42
C VAL A 131 3.83 -4.20 -22.65
N PRO A 132 4.73 -3.44 -23.31
CA PRO A 132 4.46 -2.96 -24.67
C PRO A 132 4.35 -4.11 -25.67
#